data_AF-A0A4Q4W314-F1
#
_entry.id   AF-A0A4Q4W314-F1
#
_cell.length_a   1.000
_cell.length_b   1.000
_cell.length_c   1.000
_cell.angle_alpha   90.00
_cell.angle_beta   90.00
_cell.angle_gamma   90.00
#
_symmetry.space_group_name_H-M   'P 1'
#
loop_
_entity.id
_entity.type
_entity.pdbx_description
1 polymer ?
#
loop_
_entity_poly.entity_id
_entity_poly.type
_entity_poly.pdbx_seq_one_letter_code
_entity_poly.pdbx_strand_id
1 'polypeptide(L)'
;MIREAAQCPSSEIQAIIDEISNEDASLSQDHFYQHHKDWAAAADPTIYASIDKDIFVVLDRNGSVILCSVSRIFQRTFGAATMAKVEDAIKKWSAIPLLPQPNTARHIVDELIRRDHPELDMEKAATPQELEERASCVVHYGTWTNKGHSNPATVFLTADTLLAMGPTPRQRFRADHVVMPRFKQALGLVSDIARLLLRTMAPEEYNECIETFRALPKPMRMSVSVPNWVTLFALGINTFTERHCDKTDVKHGFAALLPLGNYTGGNLCFPQLGLKLEYKPGACVIFRGAELEHFVEDWHGYRIFVACTNHQPVRNWTNRRMGKAPALPSDSWYRGAAASSSSTTPGSAAAVAAPPPETMQPLEKEDEDEEYDPCVEEDLDAEIPDNGGWTEAQIHGSAYWDPERNRPGYFTSYSGSGSSSSSGHQPSHVTTSSSTAVFTEAGKKKRVE
;
A
#
# COMPACT_ATOMS: atom_id res chain seq x y z
N MET A 1 46.04 -29.63 3.08
CA MET A 1 45.91 -29.40 4.54
C MET A 1 44.90 -28.31 4.91
N ILE A 2 45.15 -26.99 4.81
CA ILE A 2 44.17 -25.98 5.29
C ILE A 2 42.83 -26.01 4.50
N ARG A 3 42.89 -26.21 3.17
CA ARG A 3 41.69 -26.34 2.33
C ARG A 3 40.91 -27.65 2.51
N GLU A 4 41.57 -28.74 2.91
CA GLU A 4 40.89 -30.01 3.22
C GLU A 4 40.25 -29.97 4.61
N ALA A 5 40.89 -29.33 5.58
CA ALA A 5 40.32 -29.10 6.91
C ALA A 5 39.07 -28.20 6.87
N ALA A 6 38.97 -27.30 5.88
CA ALA A 6 37.77 -26.49 5.66
C ALA A 6 36.60 -27.25 5.01
N GLN A 7 36.84 -28.43 4.40
CA GLN A 7 35.80 -29.25 3.75
C GLN A 7 35.11 -30.22 4.72
N CYS A 8 35.72 -30.49 5.88
CA CYS A 8 35.14 -31.25 6.99
C CYS A 8 35.39 -30.49 8.29
N PRO A 9 34.53 -29.50 8.63
CA PRO A 9 34.62 -28.80 9.91
C PRO A 9 34.54 -29.80 11.07
N SER A 10 35.18 -29.48 12.19
CA SER A 10 34.94 -30.25 13.42
C SER A 10 33.47 -30.14 13.82
N SER A 11 32.96 -31.08 14.61
CA SER A 11 31.56 -31.06 15.07
C SER A 11 31.19 -29.77 15.81
N GLU A 12 32.12 -29.16 16.54
CA GLU A 12 31.92 -27.85 17.18
C GLU A 12 31.80 -26.71 16.16
N ILE A 13 32.66 -26.69 15.14
CA ILE A 13 32.58 -25.66 14.09
C ILE A 13 31.34 -25.87 13.22
N GLN A 14 30.96 -27.13 12.94
CA GLN A 14 29.74 -27.44 12.21
C GLN A 14 28.50 -26.99 12.98
N ALA A 15 28.45 -27.21 14.30
CA ALA A 15 27.36 -26.72 15.13
C ALA A 15 27.23 -25.18 15.09
N ILE A 16 28.35 -24.45 15.12
CA ILE A 16 28.36 -22.99 14.97
C ILE A 16 27.92 -22.57 13.55
N ILE A 17 28.35 -23.29 12.50
CA ILE A 17 27.90 -23.03 11.13
C ILE A 17 26.40 -23.27 10.99
N ASP A 18 25.88 -24.33 11.59
CA ASP A 18 24.45 -24.67 11.57
C ASP A 18 23.64 -23.66 12.39
N GLU A 19 24.15 -23.20 13.54
CA GLU A 19 23.58 -22.13 14.35
C GLU A 19 23.52 -20.81 13.57
N ILE A 20 24.65 -20.38 12.99
CA ILE A 20 24.70 -19.20 12.11
C ILE A 20 23.76 -19.36 10.91
N SER A 21 23.66 -20.55 10.31
CA SER A 21 22.76 -20.80 9.18
C SER A 21 21.29 -20.75 9.59
N ASN A 22 20.97 -21.23 10.79
CA ASN A 22 19.62 -21.17 11.36
C ASN A 22 19.25 -19.74 11.79
N GLU A 23 20.19 -18.98 12.34
CA GLU A 23 20.03 -17.56 12.65
C GLU A 23 19.91 -16.71 11.38
N ASP A 24 20.72 -16.94 10.35
CA ASP A 24 20.62 -16.22 9.08
C ASP A 24 19.34 -16.61 8.32
N ALA A 25 18.83 -17.83 8.53
CA ALA A 25 17.50 -18.24 8.09
C ALA A 25 16.37 -17.57 8.89
N SER A 26 16.56 -17.24 10.18
CA SER A 26 15.57 -16.48 10.97
C SER A 26 15.59 -14.98 10.64
N LEU A 27 16.74 -14.42 10.26
CA LEU A 27 16.89 -13.06 9.74
C LEU A 27 16.21 -12.85 8.37
N SER A 28 15.75 -13.92 7.70
CA SER A 28 15.00 -13.79 6.44
C SER A 28 13.62 -13.14 6.59
N GLN A 29 13.11 -13.02 7.82
CA GLN A 29 11.91 -12.25 8.14
C GLN A 29 12.19 -10.83 8.63
N ASP A 30 13.46 -10.44 8.82
CA ASP A 30 13.78 -9.05 9.15
C ASP A 30 13.65 -8.17 7.89
N HIS A 31 12.50 -7.50 7.80
CA HIS A 31 12.18 -6.60 6.71
C HIS A 31 13.18 -5.43 6.56
N PHE A 32 13.81 -4.96 7.65
CA PHE A 32 14.82 -3.90 7.59
C PHE A 32 16.13 -4.42 7.01
N TYR A 33 16.58 -5.58 7.48
CA TYR A 33 17.78 -6.23 6.94
C TYR A 33 17.61 -6.60 5.46
N GLN A 34 16.46 -7.16 5.10
CA GLN A 34 16.14 -7.51 3.72
C GLN A 34 16.09 -6.26 2.83
N HIS A 35 15.54 -5.16 3.32
CA HIS A 35 15.55 -3.88 2.61
C HIS A 35 16.97 -3.38 2.30
N HIS A 36 17.88 -3.41 3.28
CA HIS A 36 19.28 -3.03 3.07
C HIS A 36 19.99 -3.94 2.05
N LYS A 37 19.76 -5.26 2.12
CA LYS A 37 20.29 -6.22 1.13
C LYS A 37 19.80 -5.91 -0.27
N ASP A 38 18.52 -5.55 -0.41
CA ASP A 38 17.89 -5.30 -1.69
C ASP A 38 18.40 -4.00 -2.32
N TRP A 39 18.60 -2.97 -1.51
CA TRP A 39 19.25 -1.74 -1.95
C TRP A 39 20.70 -1.96 -2.38
N ALA A 40 21.48 -2.68 -1.58
CA ALA A 40 22.84 -3.04 -1.95
C ALA A 40 22.88 -3.86 -3.25
N ALA A 41 21.95 -4.81 -3.39
CA ALA A 41 21.82 -5.64 -4.58
C ALA A 41 21.43 -4.82 -5.83
N ALA A 42 20.51 -3.86 -5.67
CA ALA A 42 20.09 -2.97 -6.75
C ALA A 42 21.19 -1.99 -7.19
N ALA A 43 22.08 -1.59 -6.27
CA ALA A 43 23.22 -0.73 -6.54
C ALA A 43 24.37 -1.47 -7.25
N ASP A 44 24.49 -2.79 -7.06
CA ASP A 44 25.50 -3.61 -7.72
C ASP A 44 25.11 -3.90 -9.20
N PRO A 45 25.88 -3.39 -10.18
CA PRO A 45 25.56 -3.59 -11.60
C PRO A 45 25.74 -5.05 -12.07
N THR A 46 26.32 -5.93 -11.25
CA THR A 46 26.57 -7.33 -11.58
C THR A 46 25.43 -8.27 -11.16
N ILE A 47 24.54 -7.83 -10.28
CA ILE A 47 23.45 -8.66 -9.74
C ILE A 47 22.23 -8.63 -10.66
N TYR A 48 21.80 -7.44 -11.10
CA TYR A 48 20.65 -7.29 -11.99
C TYR A 48 21.05 -6.80 -13.37
N ALA A 49 20.58 -7.50 -14.40
CA ALA A 49 20.67 -7.04 -15.77
C ALA A 49 19.79 -5.79 -15.94
N SER A 50 20.43 -4.66 -16.25
CA SER A 50 19.73 -3.40 -16.49
C SER A 50 19.07 -3.41 -17.86
N ILE A 51 17.77 -3.15 -17.89
CA ILE A 51 16.96 -3.11 -19.12
C ILE A 51 16.60 -1.66 -19.44
N ASP A 52 17.33 -1.13 -20.43
CA ASP A 52 17.06 0.16 -21.08
C ASP A 52 16.55 -0.10 -22.51
N LYS A 53 15.23 -0.31 -22.61
CA LYS A 53 14.51 -0.57 -23.86
C LYS A 53 13.15 0.11 -23.84
N ASP A 54 12.76 0.67 -24.99
CA ASP A 54 11.44 1.29 -25.16
C ASP A 54 10.28 0.32 -24.96
N ILE A 55 10.45 -0.93 -25.39
CA ILE A 55 9.50 -2.02 -25.20
C ILE A 55 10.30 -3.24 -24.80
N PHE A 56 9.91 -3.86 -23.68
CA PHE A 56 10.53 -5.08 -23.18
C PHE A 56 9.44 -6.07 -22.76
N VAL A 57 9.57 -7.32 -23.18
CA VAL A 57 8.59 -8.38 -22.90
C VAL A 57 9.34 -9.63 -22.45
N VAL A 58 8.89 -10.23 -21.35
CA VAL A 58 9.38 -11.51 -20.84
C VAL A 58 8.27 -12.54 -21.01
N LEU A 59 8.64 -13.68 -21.58
CA LEU A 59 7.77 -14.83 -21.77
C LEU A 59 8.20 -15.97 -20.83
N ASP A 60 7.24 -16.74 -20.35
CA ASP A 60 7.50 -18.01 -19.68
C ASP A 60 7.93 -19.09 -20.69
N ARG A 61 8.23 -20.29 -20.18
CA ARG A 61 8.59 -21.46 -21.00
C ARG A 61 7.52 -21.90 -22.01
N ASN A 62 6.27 -21.46 -21.83
CA ASN A 62 5.14 -21.78 -22.70
C ASN A 62 4.88 -20.65 -23.72
N GLY A 63 5.68 -19.58 -23.71
CA GLY A 63 5.49 -18.41 -24.57
C GLY A 63 4.42 -17.43 -24.04
N SER A 64 3.95 -17.58 -22.81
CA SER A 64 2.98 -16.67 -22.18
C SER A 64 3.70 -15.47 -21.61
N VAL A 65 3.15 -14.26 -21.80
CA VAL A 65 3.71 -13.05 -21.18
C VAL A 65 3.62 -13.17 -19.65
N ILE A 66 4.71 -12.85 -18.96
CA ILE A 66 4.75 -12.74 -17.49
C ILE A 66 5.15 -11.34 -17.02
N LEU A 67 5.80 -10.57 -17.89
CA LEU A 67 6.19 -9.20 -17.64
C LEU A 67 6.27 -8.45 -18.97
N CYS A 68 5.80 -7.21 -19.00
CA CYS A 68 5.94 -6.30 -20.12
C CYS A 68 6.14 -4.87 -19.61
N SER A 69 7.12 -4.15 -20.15
CA SER A 69 7.38 -2.75 -19.85
C SER A 69 7.39 -1.94 -21.14
N VAL A 70 6.71 -0.79 -21.14
CA VAL A 70 6.72 0.16 -22.25
C VAL A 70 7.07 1.55 -21.76
N SER A 71 8.18 2.08 -22.27
CA SER A 71 8.68 3.41 -21.98
C SER A 71 7.76 4.49 -22.57
N ARG A 72 7.55 5.55 -21.80
CA ARG A 72 6.83 6.76 -22.22
C ARG A 72 5.45 6.53 -22.85
N ILE A 73 4.79 5.41 -22.53
CA ILE A 73 3.50 5.05 -23.14
C ILE A 73 2.42 6.09 -22.82
N PHE A 74 2.49 6.75 -21.66
CA PHE A 74 1.57 7.82 -21.32
C PHE A 74 1.72 8.98 -22.31
N GLN A 75 2.95 9.47 -22.49
CA GLN A 75 3.25 10.57 -23.39
C GLN A 75 2.94 10.20 -24.85
N ARG A 76 3.17 8.95 -25.26
CA ARG A 76 2.84 8.46 -26.61
C ARG A 76 1.33 8.41 -26.85
N THR A 77 0.53 8.15 -25.82
CA THR A 77 -0.93 7.98 -25.95
C THR A 77 -1.69 9.30 -25.75
N PHE A 78 -1.33 10.08 -24.74
CA PHE A 78 -2.07 11.29 -24.33
C PHE A 78 -1.24 12.59 -24.40
N GLY A 79 0.05 12.50 -24.69
CA GLY A 79 0.96 13.65 -24.70
C GLY A 79 1.48 14.04 -23.32
N ALA A 80 2.66 14.68 -23.29
CA ALA A 80 3.32 15.12 -22.06
C ALA A 80 2.48 16.16 -21.28
N ALA A 81 1.76 17.05 -21.97
CA ALA A 81 0.90 18.05 -21.34
C ALA A 81 -0.27 17.43 -20.56
N THR A 82 -0.81 16.31 -21.02
CA THR A 82 -1.88 15.59 -20.31
C THR A 82 -1.33 14.85 -19.10
N MET A 83 -0.17 14.21 -19.26
CA MET A 83 0.53 13.56 -18.14
C MET A 83 0.82 14.54 -17.01
N ALA A 84 1.35 15.73 -17.32
CA ALA A 84 1.63 16.78 -16.35
C ALA A 84 0.37 17.24 -15.58
N LYS A 85 -0.81 17.26 -16.23
CA LYS A 85 -2.09 17.56 -15.56
C LYS A 85 -2.53 16.44 -14.61
N VAL A 86 -2.27 15.19 -14.97
CA VAL A 86 -2.55 14.04 -14.10
C VAL A 86 -1.63 14.07 -12.88
N GLU A 87 -0.35 14.35 -13.07
CA GLU A 87 0.62 14.54 -11.98
C GLU A 87 0.21 15.68 -11.05
N ASP A 88 -0.11 16.86 -11.58
CA ASP A 88 -0.59 18.01 -10.81
C ASP A 88 -1.89 17.69 -10.04
N ALA A 89 -2.81 16.95 -10.65
CA ALA A 89 -4.04 16.52 -9.99
C ALA A 89 -3.75 15.56 -8.82
N ILE A 90 -2.84 14.59 -9.00
CA ILE A 90 -2.44 13.66 -7.94
C ILE A 90 -1.67 14.40 -6.83
N LYS A 91 -0.77 15.32 -7.17
CA LYS A 91 -0.03 16.10 -6.19
C LYS A 91 -0.96 16.95 -5.32
N LYS A 92 -1.91 17.66 -5.94
CA LYS A 92 -2.95 18.41 -5.22
C LYS A 92 -3.84 17.51 -4.37
N TRP A 93 -4.12 16.30 -4.86
CA TRP A 93 -4.85 15.30 -4.11
C TRP A 93 -4.07 14.83 -2.87
N SER A 94 -2.75 14.64 -3.00
CA SER A 94 -1.86 14.24 -1.90
C SER A 94 -1.77 15.26 -0.77
N ALA A 95 -1.95 16.54 -1.09
CA ALA A 95 -1.95 17.64 -0.12
C ALA A 95 -3.22 17.70 0.74
N ILE A 96 -4.22 16.86 0.47
CA ILE A 96 -5.45 16.81 1.26
C ILE A 96 -5.12 16.11 2.59
N PRO A 97 -5.33 16.75 3.76
CA PRO A 97 -4.98 16.18 5.08
C PRO A 97 -5.70 14.89 5.48
N LEU A 98 -6.56 14.37 4.60
CA LEU A 98 -7.38 13.17 4.80
C LEU A 98 -6.67 11.88 4.40
N LEU A 99 -5.47 11.98 3.79
CA LEU A 99 -4.71 10.79 3.44
C LEU A 99 -3.95 10.26 4.67
N PRO A 100 -3.86 8.93 4.81
CA PRO A 100 -3.13 8.33 5.92
C PRO A 100 -1.65 8.75 5.85
N GLN A 101 -1.11 9.11 7.01
CA GLN A 101 0.33 9.28 7.14
C GLN A 101 1.03 7.92 7.05
N PRO A 102 2.27 7.87 6.55
CA PRO A 102 3.08 6.66 6.57
C PRO A 102 3.27 6.25 8.03
N ASN A 103 3.15 4.96 8.28
CA ASN A 103 3.33 4.37 9.60
C ASN A 103 3.94 3.00 9.36
N THR A 104 4.94 2.65 10.16
CA THR A 104 5.58 1.33 10.20
C THR A 104 4.57 0.18 10.29
N ALA A 105 3.41 0.38 10.93
CA ALA A 105 2.33 -0.61 10.91
C ALA A 105 1.84 -0.91 9.47
N ARG A 106 1.77 0.11 8.60
CA ARG A 106 1.35 -0.07 7.21
C ARG A 106 2.51 -0.38 6.27
N HIS A 107 3.68 0.18 6.52
CA HIS A 107 4.86 -0.06 5.70
C HIS A 107 6.07 -0.17 6.61
N ILE A 108 6.47 -1.41 6.89
CA ILE A 108 7.42 -1.77 7.94
C ILE A 108 8.78 -1.06 7.84
N VAL A 109 9.16 -0.56 6.67
CA VAL A 109 10.43 0.17 6.48
C VAL A 109 10.30 1.70 6.60
N ASP A 110 9.11 2.27 6.85
CA ASP A 110 8.89 3.72 6.80
C ASP A 110 9.80 4.53 7.74
N GLU A 111 10.05 4.05 8.95
CA GLU A 111 10.94 4.74 9.90
C GLU A 111 12.41 4.72 9.44
N LEU A 112 12.86 3.57 8.92
CA LEU A 112 14.19 3.45 8.33
C LEU A 112 14.36 4.40 7.14
N ILE A 113 13.35 4.45 6.26
CA ILE A 113 13.33 5.35 5.12
C ILE A 113 13.42 6.81 5.55
N ARG A 114 12.70 7.26 6.58
CA ARG A 114 12.78 8.66 7.05
C ARG A 114 14.13 9.03 7.66
N ARG A 115 14.91 8.03 8.11
CA ARG A 115 16.29 8.25 8.57
C ARG A 115 17.21 8.54 7.39
N ASP A 116 17.07 7.77 6.31
CA ASP A 116 17.94 7.85 5.14
C ASP A 116 17.46 8.96 4.16
N HIS A 117 16.16 9.28 4.19
CA HIS A 117 15.46 10.34 3.43
C HIS A 117 14.74 11.33 4.36
N PRO A 118 15.47 12.18 5.11
CA PRO A 118 14.86 13.16 6.01
C PRO A 118 14.02 14.24 5.29
N GLU A 119 14.16 14.37 3.97
CA GLU A 119 13.33 15.17 3.09
C GLU A 119 11.92 14.60 2.87
N LEU A 120 11.65 13.36 3.27
CA LEU A 120 10.31 12.74 3.21
C LEU A 120 9.61 12.75 4.57
N ASP A 121 10.31 13.21 5.61
CA ASP A 121 9.75 13.30 6.95
C ASP A 121 8.76 14.47 7.05
N MET A 122 7.47 14.14 7.05
CA MET A 122 6.36 15.10 7.11
C MET A 122 6.34 15.90 8.42
N GLU A 123 6.83 15.33 9.53
CA GLU A 123 6.87 16.00 10.84
C GLU A 123 7.82 17.20 10.85
N LYS A 124 8.79 17.21 9.93
CA LYS A 124 9.74 18.31 9.76
C LYS A 124 9.22 19.44 8.87
N ALA A 125 8.01 19.35 8.33
CA ALA A 125 7.41 20.42 7.54
C ALA A 125 7.04 21.62 8.43
N ALA A 126 7.57 22.80 8.11
CA ALA A 126 7.24 24.06 8.79
C ALA A 126 6.24 24.91 8.00
N THR A 127 6.02 24.59 6.72
CA THR A 127 5.07 25.31 5.84
C THR A 127 4.13 24.35 5.11
N PRO A 128 2.96 24.82 4.63
CA PRO A 128 2.08 24.00 3.80
C PRO A 128 2.72 23.52 2.50
N GLN A 129 3.63 24.31 1.92
CA GLN A 129 4.37 23.92 0.72
C GLN A 129 5.33 22.77 1.03
N GLU A 130 6.08 22.87 2.13
CA GLU A 130 6.97 21.79 2.56
C GLU A 130 6.18 20.52 2.88
N LEU A 131 4.98 20.64 3.46
CA LEU A 131 4.12 19.48 3.70
C LEU A 131 3.67 18.80 2.40
N GLU A 132 3.36 19.57 1.35
CA GLU A 132 3.03 19.03 0.03
C GLU A 132 4.24 18.35 -0.64
N GLU A 133 5.44 18.92 -0.48
CA GLU A 133 6.69 18.37 -1.02
C GLU A 133 7.15 17.11 -0.28
N ARG A 134 6.93 17.06 1.05
CA ARG A 134 7.25 15.95 1.95
C ARG A 134 6.14 14.90 2.03
N ALA A 135 5.00 15.13 1.38
CA ALA A 135 3.85 14.25 1.47
C ALA A 135 4.26 12.81 1.12
N SER A 136 3.91 11.88 1.99
CA SER A 136 4.14 10.45 1.77
C SER A 136 2.90 9.70 2.20
N CYS A 137 2.43 8.75 1.38
CA CYS A 137 1.29 7.91 1.71
C CYS A 137 1.11 6.78 0.69
N VAL A 138 0.57 5.64 1.12
CA VAL A 138 -0.10 4.68 0.23
C VAL A 138 -1.59 4.65 0.53
N VAL A 139 -2.39 4.69 -0.53
CA VAL A 139 -3.85 4.65 -0.45
C VAL A 139 -4.43 3.69 -1.47
N HIS A 140 -5.50 3.02 -1.07
CA HIS A 140 -6.15 1.99 -1.85
C HIS A 140 -7.54 2.45 -2.27
N TYR A 141 -7.80 2.56 -3.56
CA TYR A 141 -9.07 3.03 -4.11
C TYR A 141 -9.80 1.95 -4.89
N GLY A 142 -10.94 1.50 -4.39
CA GLY A 142 -11.77 0.50 -5.05
C GLY A 142 -12.43 -0.45 -4.06
N THR A 143 -12.61 -1.68 -4.52
CA THR A 143 -13.28 -2.76 -3.80
C THR A 143 -12.29 -3.63 -3.05
N TRP A 144 -12.63 -3.97 -1.82
CA TRP A 144 -11.83 -4.77 -0.90
C TRP A 144 -12.69 -5.81 -0.18
N THR A 145 -12.02 -6.68 0.59
CA THR A 145 -12.59 -7.80 1.35
C THR A 145 -11.86 -7.96 2.68
N ASN A 146 -12.45 -8.60 3.69
CA ASN A 146 -11.73 -8.86 4.95
C ASN A 146 -10.40 -9.59 4.69
N LYS A 147 -9.37 -9.23 5.47
CA LYS A 147 -8.02 -9.78 5.37
C LYS A 147 -8.04 -11.29 5.66
N GLY A 148 -7.12 -12.05 5.07
CA GLY A 148 -7.01 -13.50 5.28
C GLY A 148 -8.12 -14.35 4.63
N HIS A 149 -9.19 -13.74 4.10
CA HIS A 149 -10.30 -14.47 3.50
C HIS A 149 -10.18 -14.58 1.97
N SER A 150 -9.78 -15.77 1.49
CA SER A 150 -9.79 -16.08 0.05
C SER A 150 -11.20 -16.17 -0.53
N ASN A 151 -12.21 -16.45 0.29
CA ASN A 151 -13.62 -16.59 -0.12
C ASN A 151 -14.52 -15.78 0.83
N PRO A 152 -14.51 -14.45 0.72
CA PRO A 152 -15.21 -13.58 1.67
C PRO A 152 -16.72 -13.64 1.45
N ALA A 153 -17.52 -13.47 2.50
CA ALA A 153 -18.98 -13.38 2.39
C ALA A 153 -19.43 -12.04 1.75
N THR A 154 -18.66 -10.98 1.97
CA THR A 154 -19.00 -9.62 1.55
C THR A 154 -17.82 -8.94 0.85
N VAL A 155 -18.14 -7.91 0.08
CA VAL A 155 -17.19 -6.96 -0.52
C VAL A 155 -17.62 -5.56 -0.13
N PHE A 156 -16.66 -4.67 0.09
CA PHE A 156 -16.91 -3.27 0.46
C PHE A 156 -15.94 -2.34 -0.27
N LEU A 157 -16.24 -1.05 -0.28
CA LEU A 157 -15.25 -0.05 -0.72
C LEU A 157 -14.22 0.18 0.39
N THR A 158 -12.96 0.37 0.03
CA THR A 158 -11.90 0.71 0.99
C THR A 158 -12.24 2.00 1.75
N ALA A 159 -11.68 2.14 2.97
CA ALA A 159 -11.85 3.35 3.76
C ALA A 159 -11.36 4.60 3.00
N ASP A 160 -10.27 4.47 2.22
CA ASP A 160 -9.71 5.57 1.43
C ASP A 160 -10.66 5.97 0.29
N THR A 161 -11.37 5.02 -0.34
CA THR A 161 -12.39 5.33 -1.37
C THR A 161 -13.54 6.13 -0.78
N LEU A 162 -13.96 5.76 0.43
CA LEU A 162 -15.06 6.42 1.13
C LEU A 162 -14.63 7.77 1.72
N LEU A 163 -13.32 8.07 1.74
CA LEU A 163 -12.74 9.18 2.49
C LEU A 163 -13.31 9.21 3.91
N ALA A 164 -13.37 8.04 4.55
CA ALA A 164 -14.08 7.87 5.81
C ALA A 164 -13.24 8.39 6.97
N MET A 165 -13.68 9.51 7.57
CA MET A 165 -12.91 10.29 8.54
C MET A 165 -13.59 10.33 9.91
N GLY A 166 -12.94 9.83 10.95
CA GLY A 166 -13.41 9.96 12.32
C GLY A 166 -12.93 8.80 13.20
N PRO A 167 -12.79 9.02 14.51
CA PRO A 167 -12.19 8.04 15.42
C PRO A 167 -13.11 6.84 15.66
N THR A 168 -14.41 6.94 15.32
CA THR A 168 -15.39 5.86 15.47
C THR A 168 -16.25 5.74 14.22
N PRO A 169 -16.77 4.54 13.89
CA PRO A 169 -17.68 4.33 12.76
C PRO A 169 -18.88 5.29 12.73
N ARG A 170 -19.40 5.66 13.91
CA ARG A 170 -20.54 6.60 14.06
C ARG A 170 -20.17 8.06 13.80
N GLN A 171 -18.89 8.42 13.90
CA GLN A 171 -18.39 9.77 13.65
C GLN A 171 -17.69 9.89 12.28
N ARG A 172 -17.72 8.83 11.46
CA ARG A 172 -17.09 8.83 10.13
C ARG A 172 -17.83 9.77 9.16
N PHE A 173 -17.24 10.94 8.90
CA PHE A 173 -17.65 11.81 7.79
C PHE A 173 -17.20 11.19 6.47
N ARG A 174 -18.08 11.20 5.47
CA ARG A 174 -17.80 10.72 4.11
C ARG A 174 -17.75 11.88 3.13
N ALA A 175 -16.55 12.17 2.63
CA ALA A 175 -16.30 13.26 1.69
C ALA A 175 -16.29 12.82 0.21
N ASP A 176 -16.43 11.51 -0.06
CA ASP A 176 -16.22 10.92 -1.38
C ASP A 176 -17.08 11.55 -2.48
N HIS A 177 -18.34 11.84 -2.20
CA HIS A 177 -19.27 12.44 -3.16
C HIS A 177 -18.88 13.85 -3.64
N VAL A 178 -18.06 14.59 -2.87
CA VAL A 178 -17.63 15.96 -3.22
C VAL A 178 -16.29 15.96 -3.96
N VAL A 179 -15.31 15.23 -3.45
CA VAL A 179 -13.91 15.37 -3.89
C VAL A 179 -13.53 14.34 -4.96
N MET A 180 -14.04 13.10 -4.87
CA MET A 180 -13.64 12.02 -5.77
C MET A 180 -13.99 12.20 -7.25
N PRO A 181 -15.13 12.81 -7.66
CA PRO A 181 -15.49 12.86 -9.08
C PRO A 181 -14.41 13.48 -9.99
N ARG A 182 -13.66 14.48 -9.48
CA ARG A 182 -12.56 15.10 -10.21
C ARG A 182 -11.33 14.21 -10.25
N PHE A 183 -10.96 13.62 -9.11
CA PHE A 183 -9.79 12.76 -9.00
C PHE A 183 -9.92 11.47 -9.82
N LYS A 184 -11.14 10.92 -9.92
CA LYS A 184 -11.44 9.76 -10.76
C LYS A 184 -11.05 9.95 -12.23
N GLN A 185 -11.03 11.17 -12.75
CA GLN A 185 -10.60 11.42 -14.14
C GLN A 185 -9.11 11.14 -14.33
N ALA A 186 -8.27 11.50 -13.35
CA ALA A 186 -6.84 11.22 -13.37
C ALA A 186 -6.58 9.71 -13.34
N LEU A 187 -7.24 8.99 -12.43
CA LEU A 187 -7.18 7.53 -12.36
C LEU A 187 -7.74 6.85 -13.61
N GLY A 188 -8.74 7.44 -14.26
CA GLY A 188 -9.30 6.97 -15.53
C GLY A 188 -8.26 6.96 -16.66
N LEU A 189 -7.46 8.03 -16.78
CA LEU A 189 -6.39 8.11 -17.79
C LEU A 189 -5.27 7.10 -17.52
N VAL A 190 -4.88 6.92 -16.24
CA VAL A 190 -3.93 5.89 -15.82
C VAL A 190 -4.46 4.49 -16.17
N SER A 191 -5.73 4.23 -15.84
CA SER A 191 -6.42 2.97 -16.15
C SER A 191 -6.44 2.69 -17.65
N ASP A 192 -6.61 3.72 -18.49
CA ASP A 192 -6.63 3.57 -19.95
C ASP A 192 -5.26 3.20 -20.54
N ILE A 193 -4.16 3.69 -19.96
CA ILE A 193 -2.80 3.26 -20.34
C ILE A 193 -2.58 1.79 -19.98
N ALA A 194 -2.87 1.40 -18.74
CA ALA A 194 -2.76 0.01 -18.29
C ALA A 194 -3.64 -0.92 -19.13
N ARG A 195 -4.87 -0.49 -19.43
CA ARG A 195 -5.83 -1.18 -20.29
C ARG A 195 -5.27 -1.44 -21.69
N LEU A 196 -4.54 -0.48 -22.26
CA LEU A 196 -3.95 -0.64 -23.59
C LEU A 196 -2.97 -1.82 -23.62
N LEU A 197 -2.12 -1.95 -22.60
CA LEU A 197 -1.18 -3.05 -22.50
C LEU A 197 -1.88 -4.37 -22.20
N LEU A 198 -2.72 -4.40 -21.15
CA LEU A 198 -3.36 -5.63 -20.71
C LEU A 198 -4.26 -6.24 -21.80
N ARG A 199 -5.09 -5.42 -22.47
CA ARG A 199 -5.94 -5.89 -23.57
C ARG A 199 -5.13 -6.45 -24.75
N THR A 200 -3.92 -5.96 -24.96
CA THR A 200 -3.07 -6.38 -26.08
C THR A 200 -2.30 -7.65 -25.73
N MET A 201 -1.82 -7.78 -24.49
CA MET A 201 -0.98 -8.90 -24.05
C MET A 201 -1.77 -10.10 -23.53
N ALA A 202 -2.93 -9.86 -22.91
CA ALA A 202 -3.77 -10.89 -22.30
C ALA A 202 -5.27 -10.55 -22.45
N PRO A 203 -5.82 -10.63 -23.69
CA PRO A 203 -7.19 -10.20 -23.97
C PRO A 203 -8.25 -11.02 -23.21
N GLU A 204 -8.03 -12.31 -22.99
CA GLU A 204 -8.94 -13.17 -22.23
C GLU A 204 -9.03 -12.70 -20.78
N GLU A 205 -7.88 -12.51 -20.14
CA GLU A 205 -7.80 -12.02 -18.76
C GLU A 205 -8.39 -10.62 -18.60
N TYR A 206 -8.11 -9.73 -19.56
CA TYR A 206 -8.72 -8.41 -19.60
C TYR A 206 -10.26 -8.49 -19.62
N ASN A 207 -10.84 -9.42 -20.39
CA ASN A 207 -12.28 -9.62 -20.41
C ASN A 207 -12.80 -10.15 -19.06
N GLU A 208 -12.06 -11.05 -18.41
CA GLU A 208 -12.41 -11.53 -17.06
C GLU A 208 -12.39 -10.40 -16.02
N CYS A 209 -11.45 -9.46 -16.10
CA CYS A 209 -11.42 -8.27 -15.26
C CYS A 209 -12.67 -7.39 -15.48
N ILE A 210 -13.08 -7.18 -16.74
CA ILE A 210 -14.33 -6.46 -17.05
C ILE A 210 -15.54 -7.17 -16.45
N GLU A 211 -15.64 -8.50 -16.61
CA GLU A 211 -16.75 -9.28 -16.07
C GLU A 211 -16.81 -9.20 -14.54
N THR A 212 -15.65 -9.35 -13.89
CA THR A 212 -15.49 -9.19 -12.44
C THR A 212 -15.99 -7.82 -11.99
N PHE A 213 -15.50 -6.73 -12.61
CA PHE A 213 -15.94 -5.38 -12.26
C PHE A 213 -17.45 -5.17 -12.50
N ARG A 214 -17.99 -5.68 -13.61
CA ARG A 214 -19.42 -5.58 -13.95
C ARG A 214 -20.31 -6.37 -13.00
N ALA A 215 -19.81 -7.43 -12.38
CA ALA A 215 -20.56 -8.26 -11.45
C ALA A 215 -20.67 -7.65 -10.04
N LEU A 216 -19.77 -6.73 -9.67
CA LEU A 216 -19.83 -6.01 -8.39
C LEU A 216 -21.15 -5.24 -8.21
N PRO A 217 -21.70 -5.09 -7.00
CA PRO A 217 -22.83 -4.17 -6.76
C PRO A 217 -22.45 -2.73 -7.11
N LYS A 218 -23.37 -1.93 -7.68
CA LYS A 218 -23.07 -0.52 -8.05
C LYS A 218 -22.45 0.31 -6.91
N PRO A 219 -22.92 0.22 -5.64
CA PRO A 219 -22.31 0.97 -4.54
C PRO A 219 -20.89 0.54 -4.20
N MET A 220 -20.47 -0.65 -4.65
CA MET A 220 -19.14 -1.22 -4.41
C MET A 220 -18.22 -1.05 -5.62
N ARG A 221 -18.58 -0.21 -6.59
CA ARG A 221 -17.77 0.07 -7.77
C ARG A 221 -17.15 1.45 -7.67
N MET A 222 -15.85 1.52 -7.94
CA MET A 222 -15.17 2.76 -8.26
C MET A 222 -15.01 2.89 -9.78
N SER A 223 -16.03 3.45 -10.45
CA SER A 223 -15.96 3.69 -11.89
C SER A 223 -15.09 4.92 -12.20
N VAL A 224 -14.02 4.70 -12.97
CA VAL A 224 -13.05 5.73 -13.38
C VAL A 224 -12.86 5.84 -14.90
N SER A 225 -13.14 4.78 -15.65
CA SER A 225 -12.97 4.71 -17.11
C SER A 225 -14.14 3.98 -17.79
N VAL A 226 -14.18 3.93 -19.12
CA VAL A 226 -15.16 3.12 -19.86
C VAL A 226 -14.45 2.35 -20.98
N PRO A 227 -14.43 1.01 -20.97
CA PRO A 227 -14.95 0.12 -19.92
C PRO A 227 -14.07 0.12 -18.66
N ASN A 228 -14.71 0.02 -17.48
CA ASN A 228 -14.01 -0.25 -16.23
C ASN A 228 -13.63 -1.72 -16.15
N TRP A 229 -12.41 -1.99 -15.70
CA TRP A 229 -11.86 -3.33 -15.53
C TRP A 229 -11.07 -3.49 -14.23
N VAL A 230 -10.63 -2.40 -13.62
CA VAL A 230 -9.84 -2.38 -12.38
C VAL A 230 -10.79 -2.43 -11.18
N THR A 231 -10.67 -3.43 -10.30
CA THR A 231 -11.40 -3.42 -9.02
C THR A 231 -10.71 -2.61 -7.95
N LEU A 232 -9.39 -2.42 -8.02
CA LEU A 232 -8.61 -1.68 -7.03
C LEU A 232 -7.43 -0.92 -7.66
N PHE A 233 -7.25 0.33 -7.26
CA PHE A 233 -6.03 1.10 -7.47
C PHE A 233 -5.24 1.18 -6.17
N ALA A 234 -3.92 1.03 -6.23
CA ALA A 234 -3.03 1.48 -5.16
C ALA A 234 -2.28 2.71 -5.65
N LEU A 235 -2.29 3.79 -4.88
CA LEU A 235 -1.56 5.02 -5.16
C LEU A 235 -0.52 5.22 -4.07
N GLY A 236 0.74 5.24 -4.46
CA GLY A 236 1.85 5.63 -3.59
C GLY A 236 2.39 7.00 -3.95
N ILE A 237 2.59 7.85 -2.94
CA ILE A 237 3.25 9.15 -3.02
C ILE A 237 4.49 9.08 -2.15
N ASN A 238 5.67 9.32 -2.73
CA ASN A 238 6.96 9.29 -2.05
C ASN A 238 7.18 8.08 -1.14
N THR A 239 6.62 6.94 -1.53
CA THR A 239 6.71 5.72 -0.73
C THR A 239 7.78 4.79 -1.27
N PHE A 240 8.37 4.07 -0.31
CA PHE A 240 9.21 2.93 -0.55
C PHE A 240 8.42 1.69 -0.20
N THR A 241 8.61 0.66 -0.99
CA THR A 241 8.03 -0.66 -0.73
C THR A 241 9.19 -1.62 -0.57
N GLU A 242 9.08 -2.50 0.42
CA GLU A 242 9.96 -3.65 0.54
C GLU A 242 9.81 -4.61 -0.64
N ARG A 243 10.68 -5.62 -0.69
CA ARG A 243 10.45 -6.75 -1.60
C ARG A 243 9.25 -7.54 -1.13
N HIS A 244 8.30 -7.69 -2.04
CA HIS A 244 7.07 -8.43 -1.78
C HIS A 244 6.50 -9.01 -3.08
N CYS A 245 5.48 -9.84 -2.90
CA CYS A 245 4.49 -10.17 -3.93
C CYS A 245 3.15 -9.57 -3.52
N ASP A 246 2.32 -9.22 -4.51
CA ASP A 246 0.95 -8.78 -4.28
C ASP A 246 0.06 -10.01 -3.98
N LYS A 247 0.18 -10.58 -2.78
CA LYS A 247 -0.45 -11.88 -2.41
C LYS A 247 -1.97 -11.91 -2.62
N THR A 248 -2.64 -10.75 -2.61
CA THR A 248 -4.10 -10.63 -2.79
C THR A 248 -4.54 -10.49 -4.23
N ASP A 249 -3.62 -10.26 -5.16
CA ASP A 249 -3.92 -10.19 -6.59
C ASP A 249 -4.50 -11.50 -7.11
N VAL A 250 -5.25 -11.41 -8.21
CA VAL A 250 -5.70 -12.59 -8.95
C VAL A 250 -4.48 -13.46 -9.25
N LYS A 251 -4.54 -14.72 -8.84
CA LYS A 251 -3.47 -15.68 -9.09
C LYS A 251 -3.28 -15.85 -10.59
N HIS A 252 -2.04 -15.75 -11.05
CA HIS A 252 -1.69 -15.68 -12.47
C HIS A 252 -2.40 -14.55 -13.21
N GLY A 253 -2.78 -13.48 -12.50
CA GLY A 253 -3.31 -12.24 -13.03
C GLY A 253 -2.22 -11.19 -13.20
N PHE A 254 -2.50 -10.12 -13.93
CA PHE A 254 -1.61 -8.98 -14.13
C PHE A 254 -2.00 -7.82 -13.23
N ALA A 255 -1.00 -7.27 -12.55
CA ALA A 255 -1.01 -5.90 -12.05
C ALA A 255 -0.37 -4.98 -13.10
N ALA A 256 -0.79 -3.72 -13.13
CA ALA A 256 -0.18 -2.69 -13.97
C ALA A 256 0.29 -1.51 -13.12
N LEU A 257 1.57 -1.19 -13.19
CA LEU A 257 2.21 -0.11 -12.44
C LEU A 257 2.59 1.03 -13.38
N LEU A 258 2.19 2.25 -13.01
CA LEU A 258 2.51 3.47 -13.73
C LEU A 258 3.27 4.44 -12.82
N PRO A 259 4.57 4.67 -13.08
CA PRO A 259 5.33 5.72 -12.44
C PRO A 259 4.98 7.09 -13.01
N LEU A 260 4.91 8.08 -12.13
CA LEU A 260 4.64 9.49 -12.43
C LEU A 260 5.50 10.38 -11.51
N GLY A 261 5.56 11.68 -11.82
CA GLY A 261 6.27 12.66 -11.00
C GLY A 261 7.64 13.03 -11.57
N ASN A 262 8.49 13.60 -10.71
CA ASN A 262 9.80 14.11 -11.10
C ASN A 262 10.87 13.57 -10.14
N TYR A 263 11.52 12.47 -10.54
CA TYR A 263 12.51 11.79 -9.73
C TYR A 263 13.62 11.16 -10.57
N THR A 264 14.74 10.88 -9.93
CA THR A 264 15.87 10.09 -10.45
C THR A 264 16.03 8.80 -9.65
N GLY A 265 16.71 7.80 -10.21
CA GLY A 265 16.72 6.43 -9.65
C GLY A 265 15.38 5.72 -9.84
N GLY A 266 14.99 4.90 -8.86
CA GLY A 266 13.67 4.32 -8.71
C GLY A 266 13.31 3.23 -9.72
N ASN A 267 14.29 2.57 -10.32
CA ASN A 267 14.10 1.39 -11.15
C ASN A 267 13.35 0.25 -10.41
N LEU A 268 12.57 -0.52 -11.18
CA LEU A 268 11.80 -1.64 -10.66
C LEU A 268 12.59 -2.93 -10.84
N CYS A 269 12.86 -3.61 -9.73
CA CYS A 269 13.69 -4.81 -9.68
C CYS A 269 12.83 -6.07 -9.53
N PHE A 270 13.21 -7.12 -10.25
CA PHE A 270 12.56 -8.44 -10.22
C PHE A 270 13.60 -9.52 -9.87
N PRO A 271 13.79 -9.85 -8.58
CA PRO A 271 14.81 -10.78 -8.12
C PRO A 271 14.81 -12.12 -8.85
N GLN A 272 13.65 -12.77 -8.99
CA GLN A 272 13.52 -14.08 -9.63
C GLN A 272 13.92 -14.08 -11.11
N LEU A 273 13.90 -12.92 -11.77
CA LEU A 273 14.29 -12.77 -13.17
C LEU A 273 15.73 -12.27 -13.32
N GLY A 274 16.36 -11.81 -12.23
CA GLY A 274 17.66 -11.15 -12.29
C GLY A 274 17.62 -9.84 -13.10
N LEU A 275 16.49 -9.14 -13.11
CA LEU A 275 16.25 -7.95 -13.95
C LEU A 275 16.03 -6.69 -13.13
N LYS A 276 16.50 -5.57 -13.67
CA LYS A 276 16.22 -4.22 -13.19
C LYS A 276 15.74 -3.37 -14.37
N LEU A 277 14.47 -2.97 -14.32
CA LEU A 277 13.81 -2.23 -15.40
C LEU A 277 13.90 -0.74 -15.16
N GLU A 278 14.22 0.00 -16.22
CA GLU A 278 14.03 1.44 -16.20
C GLU A 278 12.56 1.79 -15.91
N TYR A 279 12.32 2.41 -14.76
CA TYR A 279 10.97 2.70 -14.25
C TYR A 279 10.81 4.21 -14.10
N LYS A 280 10.68 4.91 -15.24
CA LYS A 280 10.64 6.38 -15.35
C LYS A 280 9.22 6.93 -15.57
N PRO A 281 8.95 8.20 -15.18
CA PRO A 281 7.65 8.83 -15.36
C PRO A 281 7.03 8.65 -16.76
N GLY A 282 5.80 8.14 -16.77
CA GLY A 282 5.02 7.88 -17.99
C GLY A 282 5.27 6.53 -18.65
N ALA A 283 6.14 5.68 -18.09
CA ALA A 283 6.19 4.26 -18.42
C ALA A 283 4.93 3.52 -17.92
N CYS A 284 4.76 2.27 -18.35
CA CYS A 284 3.84 1.33 -17.72
C CYS A 284 4.47 -0.05 -17.74
N VAL A 285 4.47 -0.70 -16.58
CA VAL A 285 4.91 -2.08 -16.42
C VAL A 285 3.70 -2.92 -16.05
N ILE A 286 3.43 -3.99 -16.79
CA ILE A 286 2.48 -5.02 -16.38
C ILE A 286 3.24 -6.30 -16.06
N PHE A 287 2.88 -6.96 -14.97
CA PHE A 287 3.53 -8.21 -14.56
C PHE A 287 2.61 -9.03 -13.65
N ARG A 288 3.02 -10.27 -13.40
CA ARG A 288 2.33 -11.21 -12.53
C ARG A 288 2.55 -10.87 -11.04
N GLY A 289 1.80 -9.90 -10.50
CA GLY A 289 2.02 -9.33 -9.15
C GLY A 289 2.00 -10.35 -8.02
N ALA A 290 1.11 -11.34 -8.10
CA ALA A 290 1.01 -12.42 -7.11
C ALA A 290 2.17 -13.44 -7.19
N GLU A 291 2.89 -13.52 -8.32
CA GLU A 291 3.93 -14.53 -8.56
C GLU A 291 5.36 -13.97 -8.56
N LEU A 292 5.52 -12.72 -8.99
CA LEU A 292 6.81 -12.09 -9.16
C LEU A 292 7.10 -11.16 -7.99
N GLU A 293 8.11 -11.55 -7.20
CA GLU A 293 8.71 -10.68 -6.21
C GLU A 293 9.25 -9.44 -6.91
N HIS A 294 8.99 -8.29 -6.30
CA HIS A 294 9.44 -7.03 -6.85
C HIS A 294 9.69 -6.01 -5.75
N PHE A 295 10.58 -5.08 -6.04
CA PHE A 295 10.87 -3.93 -5.19
C PHE A 295 11.39 -2.77 -6.03
N VAL A 296 11.47 -1.60 -5.44
CA VAL A 296 11.94 -0.39 -6.10
C VAL A 296 13.28 0.01 -5.48
N GLU A 297 14.28 0.25 -6.31
CA GLU A 297 15.57 0.79 -5.82
C GLU A 297 15.41 2.20 -5.24
N ASP A 298 16.47 2.67 -4.58
CA ASP A 298 16.53 4.03 -4.09
C ASP A 298 16.28 5.09 -5.20
N TRP A 299 15.65 6.19 -4.81
CA TRP A 299 15.27 7.30 -5.67
C TRP A 299 15.31 8.63 -4.94
N HIS A 300 15.42 9.70 -5.71
CA HIS A 300 15.42 11.07 -5.18
C HIS A 300 14.44 11.94 -5.99
N GLY A 301 13.68 12.79 -5.32
CA GLY A 301 12.74 13.73 -5.95
C GLY A 301 11.31 13.58 -5.43
N TYR A 302 10.32 13.70 -6.31
CA TYR A 302 8.91 13.50 -5.99
C TYR A 302 8.37 12.36 -6.85
N ARG A 303 8.14 11.19 -6.24
CA ARG A 303 7.78 9.96 -6.94
C ARG A 303 6.33 9.59 -6.65
N ILE A 304 5.59 9.32 -7.72
CA ILE A 304 4.23 8.81 -7.66
C ILE A 304 4.23 7.45 -8.35
N PHE A 305 3.53 6.47 -7.79
CA PHE A 305 3.12 5.30 -8.57
C PHE A 305 1.62 5.07 -8.45
N VAL A 306 1.02 4.57 -9.52
CA VAL A 306 -0.34 4.07 -9.50
C VAL A 306 -0.34 2.63 -10.00
N ALA A 307 -0.72 1.70 -9.13
CA ALA A 307 -1.01 0.33 -9.48
C ALA A 307 -2.49 0.18 -9.86
N CYS A 308 -2.78 -0.53 -10.93
CA CYS A 308 -4.12 -0.98 -11.32
C CYS A 308 -4.14 -2.50 -11.14
N THR A 309 -4.95 -3.00 -10.22
CA THR A 309 -5.01 -4.44 -9.91
C THR A 309 -6.45 -4.96 -9.74
N ASN A 310 -6.56 -6.29 -9.72
CA ASN A 310 -7.76 -7.04 -9.41
C ASN A 310 -7.43 -8.09 -8.35
N HIS A 311 -8.23 -8.13 -7.29
CA HIS A 311 -7.99 -9.04 -6.16
C HIS A 311 -8.68 -10.40 -6.35
N GLN A 312 -7.98 -11.48 -5.99
CA GLN A 312 -8.52 -12.85 -6.05
C GLN A 312 -9.77 -13.03 -5.17
N PRO A 313 -9.83 -12.54 -3.92
CA PRO A 313 -11.05 -12.62 -3.11
C PRO A 313 -12.27 -11.93 -3.74
N VAL A 314 -12.07 -10.77 -4.38
CA VAL A 314 -13.12 -10.04 -5.09
C VAL A 314 -13.59 -10.83 -6.30
N ARG A 315 -12.66 -11.41 -7.07
CA ARG A 315 -12.98 -12.32 -8.19
C ARG A 315 -13.76 -13.54 -7.72
N ASN A 316 -13.36 -14.17 -6.61
CA ASN A 316 -14.06 -15.32 -6.05
C ASN A 316 -15.51 -14.96 -5.65
N TRP A 317 -15.70 -13.83 -4.96
CA TRP A 317 -17.02 -13.34 -4.60
C TRP A 317 -17.91 -13.11 -5.82
N THR A 318 -17.38 -12.43 -6.85
CA THR A 318 -18.15 -12.17 -8.08
C THR A 318 -18.43 -13.43 -8.89
N ASN A 319 -17.50 -14.39 -8.93
CA ASN A 319 -17.70 -15.69 -9.59
C ASN A 319 -18.86 -16.46 -8.96
N ARG A 320 -18.99 -16.46 -7.63
CA ARG A 320 -20.15 -17.06 -6.96
C ARG A 320 -21.45 -16.35 -7.32
N ARG A 321 -21.46 -15.02 -7.31
CA ARG A 321 -22.61 -14.21 -7.71
C ARG A 321 -23.04 -14.45 -9.16
N MET A 322 -22.10 -14.71 -10.05
CA MET A 322 -22.35 -15.02 -11.46
C MET A 322 -22.69 -16.50 -11.72
N GLY A 323 -22.65 -17.37 -10.71
CA GLY A 323 -22.87 -18.82 -10.86
C GLY A 323 -21.69 -19.57 -11.50
N LYS A 324 -20.51 -18.95 -11.59
CA LYS A 324 -19.25 -19.58 -12.05
C LYS A 324 -18.58 -20.41 -10.96
N ALA A 325 -18.94 -20.18 -9.70
CA ALA A 325 -18.51 -20.95 -8.54
C ALA A 325 -19.72 -21.23 -7.63
N PRO A 326 -19.69 -22.30 -6.81
CA PRO A 326 -20.76 -22.58 -5.85
C PRO A 326 -20.95 -21.42 -4.88
N ALA A 327 -22.20 -21.00 -4.68
CA ALA A 327 -22.54 -20.00 -3.65
C ALA A 327 -22.32 -20.56 -2.24
N LEU A 328 -21.92 -19.68 -1.31
CA LEU A 328 -21.77 -20.02 0.11
C LEU A 328 -23.12 -19.89 0.83
N PRO A 329 -23.36 -20.64 1.92
CA PRO A 329 -24.55 -20.46 2.75
C PRO A 329 -24.72 -19.04 3.30
N SER A 330 -23.63 -18.30 3.44
CA SER A 330 -23.60 -16.90 3.89
C SER A 330 -23.88 -15.88 2.78
N ASP A 331 -23.90 -16.29 1.51
CA ASP A 331 -24.19 -15.37 0.41
C ASP A 331 -25.67 -14.97 0.46
N SER A 332 -25.98 -13.66 0.44
CA SER A 332 -27.37 -13.17 0.58
C SER A 332 -28.32 -13.62 -0.54
N TRP A 333 -27.77 -14.04 -1.68
CA TRP A 333 -28.51 -14.60 -2.81
C TRP A 333 -28.58 -16.13 -2.80
N TYR A 334 -28.02 -16.80 -1.79
CA TYR A 334 -28.09 -18.24 -1.65
C TYR A 334 -29.54 -18.67 -1.34
N ARG A 335 -30.19 -19.26 -2.34
CA ARG A 335 -31.43 -20.03 -2.13
C ARG A 335 -31.03 -21.48 -1.90
N GLY A 336 -30.78 -21.86 -0.65
CA GLY A 336 -30.56 -23.26 -0.31
C GLY A 336 -31.72 -24.15 -0.78
N ALA A 337 -31.55 -25.48 -0.71
CA ALA A 337 -32.53 -26.49 -1.06
C ALA A 337 -33.86 -26.47 -0.25
N ALA A 338 -34.27 -25.32 0.28
CA ALA A 338 -35.57 -25.06 0.90
C ALA A 338 -36.72 -24.89 -0.12
N ALA A 339 -36.55 -25.41 -1.35
CA ALA A 339 -37.63 -25.55 -2.34
C ALA A 339 -38.01 -27.01 -2.62
N SER A 340 -37.43 -28.00 -1.93
CA SER A 340 -37.80 -29.42 -2.08
C SER A 340 -38.76 -29.92 -1.00
N SER A 341 -39.51 -29.02 -0.34
CA SER A 341 -40.62 -29.41 0.55
C SER A 341 -41.84 -28.51 0.36
N SER A 342 -42.40 -28.48 -0.84
CA SER A 342 -43.82 -28.18 -1.01
C SER A 342 -44.40 -29.01 -2.16
N SER A 343 -45.17 -30.01 -1.77
CA SER A 343 -46.26 -30.68 -2.48
C SER A 343 -46.63 -30.15 -3.88
N THR A 344 -46.52 -31.04 -4.86
CA THR A 344 -47.50 -31.32 -5.93
C THR A 344 -48.41 -30.18 -6.41
N THR A 345 -48.10 -29.60 -7.57
CA THR A 345 -49.08 -29.32 -8.65
C THR A 345 -48.35 -29.02 -9.97
N PRO A 346 -48.74 -29.61 -11.11
CA PRO A 346 -48.12 -29.32 -12.40
C PRO A 346 -48.87 -28.18 -13.12
N GLY A 347 -48.14 -27.16 -13.59
CA GLY A 347 -48.73 -26.19 -14.51
C GLY A 347 -47.91 -24.94 -14.77
N SER A 348 -47.44 -24.82 -16.01
CA SER A 348 -47.05 -23.60 -16.74
C SER A 348 -45.60 -23.13 -16.68
N ALA A 349 -45.06 -22.97 -17.88
CA ALA A 349 -43.72 -22.53 -18.21
C ALA A 349 -43.64 -21.00 -18.40
N ALA A 350 -42.39 -20.50 -18.34
CA ALA A 350 -41.89 -19.20 -18.80
C ALA A 350 -42.08 -17.98 -17.87
N ALA A 351 -40.97 -17.54 -17.26
CA ALA A 351 -40.34 -16.24 -17.49
C ALA A 351 -39.08 -16.09 -16.63
N VAL A 352 -37.93 -15.87 -17.27
CA VAL A 352 -36.69 -15.43 -16.61
C VAL A 352 -36.88 -13.96 -16.22
N ALA A 353 -37.24 -13.70 -14.96
CA ALA A 353 -37.33 -12.36 -14.42
C ALA A 353 -36.01 -11.97 -13.74
N ALA A 354 -35.46 -10.83 -14.13
CA ALA A 354 -34.32 -10.19 -13.47
C ALA A 354 -34.62 -9.93 -11.97
N PRO A 355 -33.61 -9.99 -11.08
CA PRO A 355 -33.82 -9.69 -9.67
C PRO A 355 -34.22 -8.21 -9.47
N PRO A 356 -35.13 -7.92 -8.52
CA PRO A 356 -35.60 -6.57 -8.26
C PRO A 356 -34.51 -5.67 -7.65
N PRO A 357 -34.65 -4.34 -7.72
CA PRO A 357 -33.72 -3.41 -7.09
C PRO A 357 -33.83 -3.52 -5.55
N GLU A 358 -32.75 -3.91 -4.91
CA GLU A 358 -32.66 -3.97 -3.44
C GLU A 358 -32.61 -2.56 -2.84
N THR A 359 -33.72 -2.14 -2.22
CA THR A 359 -33.70 -1.15 -1.13
C THR A 359 -33.22 -1.85 0.13
N MET A 360 -31.96 -1.65 0.51
CA MET A 360 -31.44 -2.11 1.80
C MET A 360 -31.88 -1.16 2.91
N GLN A 361 -32.60 -1.69 3.90
CA GLN A 361 -32.69 -1.09 5.23
C GLN A 361 -31.44 -1.46 6.04
N PRO A 362 -31.03 -0.64 7.04
CA PRO A 362 -29.81 -0.88 7.79
C PRO A 362 -29.98 -2.11 8.69
N LEU A 363 -29.14 -3.12 8.49
CA LEU A 363 -29.00 -4.23 9.42
C LEU A 363 -28.01 -3.81 10.51
N GLU A 364 -28.54 -3.48 11.68
CA GLU A 364 -27.79 -3.46 12.93
C GLU A 364 -27.58 -4.90 13.37
N LYS A 365 -26.35 -5.42 13.26
CA LYS A 365 -25.83 -6.46 14.13
C LYS A 365 -24.33 -6.26 14.31
N GLU A 366 -23.96 -6.23 15.59
CA GLU A 366 -22.62 -6.17 16.13
C GLU A 366 -21.94 -7.53 15.86
N ASP A 367 -20.96 -7.53 14.97
CA ASP A 367 -19.91 -8.55 14.91
C ASP A 367 -18.62 -7.84 15.32
N GLU A 368 -17.82 -8.53 16.15
CA GLU A 368 -16.59 -8.05 16.76
C GLU A 368 -15.68 -7.36 15.75
N ASP A 369 -15.19 -6.17 16.13
CA ASP A 369 -14.42 -5.27 15.28
C ASP A 369 -13.09 -5.91 14.83
N GLU A 370 -13.11 -6.67 13.73
CA GLU A 370 -11.91 -7.00 12.96
C GLU A 370 -11.32 -5.70 12.42
N GLU A 371 -10.23 -5.27 13.03
CA GLU A 371 -9.55 -4.02 12.74
C GLU A 371 -9.09 -3.98 11.27
N TYR A 372 -9.58 -2.98 10.55
CA TYR A 372 -9.17 -2.69 9.18
C TYR A 372 -7.73 -2.14 9.21
N ASP A 373 -6.73 -3.00 9.05
CA ASP A 373 -5.37 -2.59 8.70
C ASP A 373 -5.03 -3.01 7.26
N PRO A 374 -4.96 -2.05 6.31
CA PRO A 374 -4.78 -2.35 4.90
C PRO A 374 -3.39 -2.88 4.53
N CYS A 375 -2.40 -2.85 5.44
CA CYS A 375 -1.02 -3.17 5.06
C CYS A 375 -0.14 -3.90 6.11
N VAL A 376 -0.68 -4.34 7.26
CA VAL A 376 0.07 -5.24 8.16
C VAL A 376 0.07 -6.65 7.57
N GLU A 377 1.23 -7.27 7.31
CA GLU A 377 1.32 -8.73 7.33
C GLU A 377 1.28 -9.16 8.80
N GLU A 378 0.26 -9.92 9.23
CA GLU A 378 0.30 -10.50 10.56
C GLU A 378 1.28 -11.66 10.51
N ASP A 379 2.40 -11.54 11.22
CA ASP A 379 3.27 -12.67 11.50
C ASP A 379 2.48 -13.70 12.31
N LEU A 380 2.52 -14.95 11.84
CA LEU A 380 2.09 -16.09 12.65
C LEU A 380 3.01 -16.14 13.87
N ASP A 381 2.41 -16.14 15.07
CA ASP A 381 3.08 -16.13 16.37
C ASP A 381 4.42 -16.90 16.35
N ALA A 382 5.53 -16.16 16.31
CA ALA A 382 6.85 -16.75 16.49
C ALA A 382 6.97 -17.17 17.97
N GLU A 383 7.05 -18.49 18.20
CA GLU A 383 7.34 -19.04 19.53
C GLU A 383 8.65 -18.43 20.05
N ILE A 384 8.55 -17.65 21.14
CA ILE A 384 9.70 -17.11 21.85
C ILE A 384 10.53 -18.29 22.37
N PRO A 385 11.81 -18.45 21.98
CA PRO A 385 12.62 -19.56 22.47
C PRO A 385 12.90 -19.39 23.96
N ASP A 386 12.55 -20.42 24.74
CA ASP A 386 12.95 -20.55 26.14
C ASP A 386 14.47 -20.74 26.21
N ASN A 387 15.16 -19.63 26.46
CA ASN A 387 16.57 -19.48 26.89
C ASN A 387 17.52 -18.88 25.84
N GLY A 388 17.89 -17.62 26.09
CA GLY A 388 19.23 -17.12 25.74
C GLY A 388 19.34 -16.16 24.55
N GLY A 389 18.23 -15.69 23.98
CA GLY A 389 18.26 -14.64 22.95
C GLY A 389 18.72 -13.28 23.49
N TRP A 390 19.28 -12.45 22.60
CA TRP A 390 19.56 -11.04 22.87
C TRP A 390 18.24 -10.33 23.18
N THR A 391 18.24 -9.49 24.23
CA THR A 391 17.07 -8.68 24.57
C THR A 391 16.85 -7.60 23.51
N GLU A 392 15.59 -7.24 23.24
CA GLU A 392 15.18 -6.11 22.37
C GLU A 392 16.00 -4.83 22.60
N ALA A 393 16.34 -4.53 23.85
CA ALA A 393 17.16 -3.37 24.22
C ALA A 393 18.61 -3.45 23.70
N GLN A 394 19.13 -4.66 23.48
CA GLN A 394 20.44 -4.90 22.90
C GLN A 394 20.40 -4.85 21.36
N ILE A 395 19.25 -5.11 20.74
CA ILE A 395 19.05 -5.03 19.29
C ILE A 395 18.79 -3.58 18.83
N HIS A 396 17.96 -2.82 19.57
CA HIS A 396 17.50 -1.49 19.16
C HIS A 396 18.20 -0.30 19.85
N GLY A 397 19.14 -0.55 20.77
CA GLY A 397 19.87 0.51 21.48
C GLY A 397 19.00 1.35 22.41
N SER A 398 19.44 2.55 22.79
CA SER A 398 18.81 3.37 23.86
C SER A 398 17.42 3.95 23.50
N ALA A 399 16.90 3.69 22.30
CA ALA A 399 15.57 4.09 21.88
C ALA A 399 14.64 2.86 21.93
N TYR A 400 14.27 2.48 23.15
CA TYR A 400 13.33 1.39 23.39
C TYR A 400 11.92 1.74 22.90
N TRP A 401 11.32 0.86 22.09
CA TRP A 401 9.90 0.87 21.78
C TRP A 401 9.12 0.29 22.97
N ASP A 402 8.36 1.13 23.66
CA ASP A 402 7.50 0.73 24.77
C ASP A 402 6.06 0.52 24.24
N PRO A 403 5.55 -0.72 24.23
CA PRO A 403 4.21 -1.02 23.75
C PRO A 403 3.10 -0.33 24.56
N GLU A 404 3.33 -0.03 25.84
CA GLU A 404 2.35 0.68 26.67
C GLU A 404 2.34 2.18 26.39
N ARG A 405 3.48 2.75 25.99
CA ARG A 405 3.64 4.19 25.72
C ARG A 405 3.06 4.62 24.36
N ASN A 406 2.99 3.69 23.41
CA ASN A 406 2.59 3.95 22.02
C ASN A 406 1.21 3.40 21.64
N ARG A 407 0.42 2.92 22.62
CA ARG A 407 -0.97 2.54 22.37
C ARG A 407 -1.82 3.76 21.96
N PRO A 408 -2.59 3.71 20.86
CA PRO A 408 -3.48 4.81 20.49
C PRO A 408 -4.54 5.03 21.59
N GLY A 409 -4.44 6.13 22.33
CA GLY A 409 -5.50 6.56 23.27
C GLY A 409 -5.09 7.01 24.66
N TYR A 410 -3.81 6.98 25.05
CA TYR A 410 -3.38 7.48 26.37
C TYR A 410 -2.65 8.83 26.28
N PHE A 411 -3.33 9.90 26.71
CA PHE A 411 -2.65 11.15 27.08
C PHE A 411 -2.05 10.96 28.47
N THR A 412 -0.72 10.96 28.58
CA THR A 412 -0.04 11.15 29.87
C THR A 412 0.51 12.57 29.95
N SER A 413 0.03 13.29 30.96
CA SER A 413 0.48 14.62 31.35
C SER A 413 1.95 14.59 31.75
N TYR A 414 2.74 15.47 31.16
CA TYR A 414 4.12 15.78 31.55
C TYR A 414 4.16 16.29 33.01
N SER A 415 4.69 15.49 33.94
CA SER A 415 5.19 15.95 35.24
C SER A 415 6.71 15.84 35.23
N GLY A 416 7.37 17.00 35.31
CA GLY A 416 8.80 17.16 35.17
C GLY A 416 9.64 16.50 36.27
N SER A 417 10.75 15.95 35.81
CA SER A 417 12.09 15.86 36.40
C SER A 417 12.24 16.32 37.87
N GLY A 418 12.45 15.35 38.75
CA GLY A 418 13.07 15.57 40.05
C GLY A 418 14.60 15.58 39.92
N SER A 419 15.23 16.68 40.33
CA SER A 419 16.66 16.77 40.62
C SER A 419 16.88 16.88 42.12
N SER A 420 17.76 16.04 42.66
CA SER A 420 18.07 15.90 44.08
C SER A 420 19.00 17.00 44.62
N SER A 421 18.60 17.54 45.77
CA SER A 421 19.40 17.98 46.94
C SER A 421 20.64 18.87 46.76
N SER A 422 20.58 20.09 47.33
CA SER A 422 21.32 20.42 48.57
C SER A 422 20.99 21.83 49.12
N SER A 423 20.69 21.85 50.41
CA SER A 423 20.91 22.89 51.43
C SER A 423 20.67 24.38 51.13
N GLY A 424 19.72 24.95 51.88
CA GLY A 424 20.06 26.03 52.83
C GLY A 424 19.54 27.43 52.53
N HIS A 425 18.74 27.92 53.49
CA HIS A 425 18.50 29.33 53.85
C HIS A 425 17.46 30.15 53.04
N GLN A 426 16.32 30.38 53.70
CA GLN A 426 15.51 31.61 53.60
C GLN A 426 16.35 32.84 54.01
N PRO A 427 16.11 34.06 53.48
CA PRO A 427 14.89 34.80 53.83
C PRO A 427 14.29 35.80 52.79
N SER A 428 12.99 36.03 52.98
CA SER A 428 12.18 37.28 52.93
C SER A 428 12.33 38.40 51.87
N HIS A 429 11.13 38.93 51.54
CA HIS A 429 10.76 40.30 51.14
C HIS A 429 10.92 40.79 49.66
N VAL A 430 9.75 41.10 49.06
CA VAL A 430 9.32 42.44 48.58
C VAL A 430 9.40 42.82 47.08
N THR A 431 8.21 43.24 46.60
CA THR A 431 7.83 44.21 45.53
C THR A 431 7.96 43.92 44.03
N THR A 432 6.78 43.87 43.40
CA THR A 432 6.30 44.67 42.26
C THR A 432 7.30 45.21 41.22
N SER A 433 7.05 44.93 39.94
CA SER A 433 6.60 45.97 38.98
C SER A 433 6.30 45.42 37.59
N SER A 434 5.30 46.06 36.98
CA SER A 434 4.81 45.96 35.61
C SER A 434 5.71 46.72 34.63
N SER A 435 5.89 46.21 33.41
CA SER A 435 6.03 47.03 32.19
C SER A 435 5.65 46.19 30.96
N THR A 436 4.45 46.32 30.39
CA THR A 436 4.14 47.15 29.20
C THR A 436 5.23 47.17 28.12
N ALA A 437 5.00 46.42 27.03
CA ALA A 437 5.74 46.55 25.78
C ALA A 437 4.89 47.35 24.77
N VAL A 438 5.45 48.44 24.28
CA VAL A 438 4.89 49.35 23.27
C VAL A 438 5.46 48.96 21.90
N PHE A 439 4.57 48.76 20.93
CA PHE A 439 4.87 48.62 19.51
C PHE A 439 5.47 49.92 18.94
N THR A 440 6.48 49.79 18.08
CA THR A 440 6.82 50.82 17.09
C THR A 440 7.01 50.20 15.71
N GLU A 441 6.09 50.55 14.81
CA GLU A 441 6.29 50.57 13.36
C GLU A 441 7.25 51.70 12.97
N ALA A 442 8.06 51.49 11.93
CA ALA A 442 8.13 52.33 10.72
C ALA A 442 9.42 52.06 9.94
N GLY A 443 9.31 51.91 8.61
CA GLY A 443 10.50 51.85 7.76
C GLY A 443 10.29 51.61 6.26
N LYS A 444 9.31 52.27 5.63
CA LYS A 444 9.26 52.40 4.16
C LYS A 444 10.36 53.34 3.65
N LYS A 445 11.10 52.91 2.62
CA LYS A 445 11.69 53.68 1.50
C LYS A 445 12.63 52.74 0.73
N LYS A 446 12.90 52.83 -0.56
CA LYS A 446 12.31 53.44 -1.76
C LYS A 446 13.17 52.85 -2.90
N ARG A 447 12.58 52.64 -4.07
CA ARG A 447 13.24 52.14 -5.29
C ARG A 447 13.94 53.29 -6.04
N VAL A 448 14.70 52.92 -7.08
CA VAL A 448 15.34 53.68 -8.19
C VAL A 448 16.75 54.19 -7.84
N GLU A 449 17.85 53.94 -8.56
CA GLU A 449 18.13 53.46 -9.94
C GLU A 449 18.98 52.18 -9.96
#